data_AF-A0A2E9TSP1-F1
#
_entry.id   AF-A0A2E9TSP1-F1
#
_cell.length_a   1.000
_cell.length_b   1.000
_cell.length_c   1.000
_cell.angle_alpha   90.00
_cell.angle_beta   90.00
_cell.angle_gamma   90.00
#
_symmetry.space_group_name_H-M   'P 1'
#
loop_
_entity.id
_entity.type
_entity.pdbx_description
1 polymer ?
#
loop_
_entity_poly.entity_id
_entity_poly.type
_entity_poly.pdbx_seq_one_letter_code
_entity_poly.pdbx_strand_id
1 'polypeptide(L)'
;MVADNMGSKQLDAFLRNIDRNGVGALRKYYQRILTEQEGLTTPSFTSKSMDLVFNLGILLAAFPGAKVIHVSRHPLDVGLGCYKQYFAQGQAFSGSWEESLAIVRRSRS
;
A
#
# COMPACT_ATOMS: atom_id res chain seq x y z
N MET A 1 -5.66 0.90 19.71
CA MET A 1 -6.08 2.31 19.66
C MET A 1 -4.84 3.15 19.41
N VAL A 2 -4.99 4.27 18.68
CA VAL A 2 -3.95 5.23 18.24
C VAL A 2 -3.50 5.04 16.78
N ALA A 3 -4.43 5.30 15.85
CA ALA A 3 -4.21 6.00 14.58
C ALA A 3 -5.58 6.23 13.89
N ASP A 4 -6.50 6.90 14.58
CA ASP A 4 -7.73 7.50 14.03
C ASP A 4 -7.68 8.95 14.53
N ASN A 5 -7.78 10.03 13.77
CA ASN A 5 -8.14 10.26 12.38
C ASN A 5 -7.42 11.55 11.96
N MET A 6 -6.42 11.49 11.08
CA MET A 6 -6.02 12.67 10.33
C MET A 6 -6.93 12.73 9.11
N GLY A 7 -7.83 13.72 9.04
CA GLY A 7 -8.75 13.83 7.91
C GLY A 7 -7.97 13.89 6.59
N SER A 8 -8.53 13.39 5.49
CA SER A 8 -7.85 13.34 4.19
C SER A 8 -7.21 14.67 3.77
N LYS A 9 -7.85 15.80 4.09
CA LYS A 9 -7.32 17.16 3.88
C LYS A 9 -6.09 17.48 4.74
N GLN A 10 -6.08 17.06 6.01
CA GLN A 10 -4.94 17.27 6.91
C GLN A 10 -3.76 16.40 6.50
N LEU A 11 -4.02 15.15 6.07
CA LEU A 11 -2.98 14.27 5.55
C LEU A 11 -2.36 14.86 4.28
N ASP A 12 -3.16 15.34 3.33
CA ASP A 12 -2.65 15.98 2.10
C ASP A 12 -1.81 17.23 2.41
N ALA A 13 -2.30 18.09 3.32
CA ALA A 13 -1.55 19.26 3.77
C ALA A 13 -0.22 18.88 4.43
N PHE A 14 -0.19 17.82 5.25
CA PHE A 14 1.02 17.31 5.86
C PHE A 14 2.00 16.77 4.81
N LEU A 15 1.52 15.91 3.90
CA LEU A 15 2.35 15.29 2.86
C LEU A 15 2.95 16.32 1.90
N ARG A 16 2.23 17.41 1.59
CA ARG A 16 2.75 18.50 0.75
C ARG A 16 3.89 19.28 1.39
N ASN A 17 3.94 19.33 2.72
CA ASN A 17 4.91 20.13 3.48
C ASN A 17 5.94 19.27 4.23
N ILE A 18 5.97 17.97 3.97
CA ILE A 18 6.90 17.08 4.67
C ILE A 18 8.33 17.38 4.24
N ASP A 19 9.20 17.61 5.23
CA ASP A 19 10.62 17.87 5.01
C ASP A 19 11.45 16.59 5.18
N ARG A 20 12.77 16.71 5.00
CA ARG A 20 13.69 15.57 5.17
C ARG A 20 13.67 14.99 6.59
N ASN A 21 13.43 15.83 7.61
CA ASN A 21 13.36 15.38 8.99
C ASN A 21 12.11 14.54 9.24
N GLY A 22 10.95 14.98 8.72
CA GLY A 22 9.69 14.26 8.78
C GLY A 22 9.78 12.90 8.07
N VAL A 23 10.37 12.85 6.89
CA VAL A 23 10.66 11.60 6.18
C VAL A 23 11.57 10.68 6.99
N GLY A 24 12.61 11.23 7.62
CA GLY A 24 13.51 10.47 8.51
C GLY A 24 12.80 9.92 9.76
N ALA A 25 11.86 10.67 10.33
CA ALA A 25 11.05 10.22 11.45
C ALA A 25 10.10 9.08 11.06
N LEU A 26 9.44 9.19 9.89
CA LEU A 26 8.62 8.12 9.32
C LEU A 26 9.41 6.85 9.09
N ARG A 27 10.63 6.96 8.54
CA ARG A 27 11.54 5.82 8.35
C ARG A 27 11.80 5.09 9.66
N LYS A 28 12.20 5.83 10.71
CA LYS A 28 12.50 5.25 12.03
C LYS A 28 11.27 4.58 12.65
N TYR A 29 10.11 5.23 12.54
CA TYR A 29 8.85 4.68 13.02
C TYR A 29 8.49 3.37 12.30
N TYR A 30 8.62 3.34 10.98
CA TYR A 30 8.35 2.14 10.18
C TYR A 30 9.33 1.01 10.52
N GLN A 31 10.62 1.29 10.64
CA GLN A 31 11.62 0.29 11.06
C GLN A 31 11.31 -0.28 12.45
N ARG A 32 10.87 0.56 13.39
CA ARG A 32 10.44 0.12 14.71
C ARG A 32 9.27 -0.85 14.63
N ILE A 33 8.24 -0.53 13.84
CA ILE A 33 7.10 -1.44 13.62
C ILE A 33 7.58 -2.79 13.05
N LEU A 34 8.48 -2.76 12.05
CA LEU A 34 9.01 -3.99 11.46
C LEU A 34 9.78 -4.85 12.48
N THR A 35 10.56 -4.23 13.37
CA THR A 35 11.27 -4.96 14.43
C THR A 35 10.31 -5.49 15.49
N GLU A 36 9.38 -4.67 15.98
CA GLU A 36 8.50 -4.99 17.10
C GLU A 36 7.35 -5.94 16.72
N GLN A 37 6.75 -5.76 15.55
CA GLN A 37 5.56 -6.52 15.13
C GLN A 37 5.90 -7.69 14.20
N GLU A 38 6.83 -7.50 13.28
CA GLU A 38 7.18 -8.50 12.26
C GLU A 38 8.44 -9.31 12.63
N GLY A 39 9.09 -8.99 13.75
CA GLY A 39 10.29 -9.70 14.22
C GLY A 39 11.50 -9.57 13.29
N LEU A 40 11.53 -8.54 12.43
CA LEU A 40 12.62 -8.34 11.47
C LEU A 40 13.88 -7.87 12.17
N THR A 41 14.90 -8.74 12.17
CA THR A 41 16.24 -8.50 12.75
C THR A 41 17.31 -8.24 11.69
N THR A 42 17.00 -8.45 10.41
CA THR A 42 17.95 -8.29 9.31
C THR A 42 17.86 -6.90 8.66
N PRO A 43 18.97 -6.39 8.08
CA PRO A 43 18.99 -5.07 7.46
C PRO A 43 18.21 -4.99 6.14
N SER A 44 17.83 -6.13 5.54
CA SER A 44 17.06 -6.21 4.30
C SER A 44 15.72 -6.90 4.54
N PHE A 45 14.63 -6.27 4.13
CA PHE A 45 13.29 -6.84 4.23
C PHE A 45 12.52 -6.68 2.92
N THR A 46 11.48 -7.47 2.75
CA THR A 46 10.52 -7.36 1.64
C THR A 46 9.13 -7.15 2.24
N SER A 47 8.43 -6.10 1.81
CA SER A 47 7.03 -5.88 2.17
C SER A 47 6.14 -6.20 0.97
N LYS A 48 5.02 -6.87 1.23
CA LYS A 48 4.01 -7.21 0.22
C LYS A 48 2.62 -6.87 0.74
N SER A 49 2.24 -5.60 0.62
CA SER A 49 0.88 -5.11 0.84
C SER A 49 0.35 -4.42 -0.42
N MET A 50 -0.96 -4.56 -0.66
CA MET A 50 -1.63 -3.85 -1.76
C MET A 50 -1.66 -2.34 -1.52
N ASP A 51 -1.53 -1.87 -0.27
CA ASP A 51 -1.54 -0.43 0.06
C ASP A 51 -0.22 0.28 -0.29
N LEU A 52 0.85 -0.47 -0.55
CA LEU A 52 2.17 0.08 -0.87
C LEU A 52 2.13 0.96 -2.13
N VAL A 53 1.30 0.61 -3.11
CA VAL A 53 1.21 1.37 -4.38
C VAL A 53 0.73 2.80 -4.14
N PHE A 54 -0.19 3.01 -3.20
CA PHE A 54 -0.73 4.33 -2.87
C PHE A 54 0.26 5.18 -2.05
N ASN A 55 1.24 4.53 -1.42
CA ASN A 55 2.23 5.17 -0.54
C ASN A 55 3.65 5.18 -1.14
N LEU A 56 3.78 4.89 -2.44
CA LEU A 56 5.09 4.65 -3.06
C LEU A 56 6.02 5.87 -2.95
N GLY A 57 5.50 7.08 -3.13
CA GLY A 57 6.28 8.30 -3.07
C GLY A 57 6.95 8.49 -1.71
N ILE A 58 6.19 8.35 -0.62
CA ILE A 58 6.73 8.52 0.74
C ILE A 58 7.66 7.36 1.13
N LEU A 59 7.37 6.14 0.68
CA LEU A 59 8.23 4.97 0.91
C LEU A 59 9.59 5.12 0.21
N LEU A 60 9.60 5.58 -1.03
CA LEU A 60 10.84 5.85 -1.77
C LEU A 60 11.63 7.01 -1.17
N ALA A 61 10.95 8.03 -0.62
CA ALA A 61 11.61 9.10 0.13
C ALA A 61 12.25 8.59 1.43
N ALA A 62 11.56 7.74 2.18
CA ALA A 62 12.05 7.15 3.43
C ALA A 62 13.17 6.11 3.21
N PHE A 63 13.10 5.37 2.10
CA PHE A 63 14.03 4.30 1.74
C PHE A 63 14.54 4.49 0.31
N PRO A 64 15.46 5.43 0.07
CA PRO A 64 15.92 5.78 -1.29
C PRO A 64 16.65 4.65 -2.03
N GLY A 65 17.10 3.61 -1.31
CA GLY A 65 17.69 2.39 -1.90
C GLY A 65 16.70 1.23 -2.10
N ALA A 66 15.42 1.42 -1.81
CA ALA A 66 14.42 0.36 -1.93
C ALA A 66 14.17 0.00 -3.40
N LYS A 67 14.05 -1.30 -3.68
CA LYS A 67 13.68 -1.82 -4.99
C LYS A 67 12.17 -2.04 -5.04
N VAL A 68 11.53 -1.55 -6.11
CA VAL A 68 10.09 -1.67 -6.32
C VAL A 68 9.83 -2.69 -7.42
N ILE A 69 9.03 -3.70 -7.11
CA ILE A 69 8.58 -4.70 -8.09
C ILE A 69 7.09 -4.46 -8.34
N HIS A 70 6.77 -3.89 -9.50
CA HIS A 70 5.39 -3.72 -9.94
C HIS A 70 4.97 -4.93 -10.77
N VAL A 71 3.95 -5.64 -10.31
CA VAL A 71 3.39 -6.80 -11.02
C VAL A 71 2.08 -6.39 -11.67
N SER A 72 2.01 -6.49 -12.99
CA SER A 72 0.80 -6.26 -13.77
C SER A 72 0.32 -7.58 -14.40
N ARG A 73 -1.00 -7.70 -14.57
CA ARG A 73 -1.65 -8.82 -15.28
C ARG A 73 -2.74 -8.26 -16.18
N HIS A 74 -3.21 -9.08 -17.11
CA HIS A 74 -4.35 -8.70 -17.94
C HIS A 74 -5.57 -8.42 -17.04
N PRO A 75 -6.30 -7.30 -17.22
CA PRO A 75 -7.39 -6.95 -16.30
C PRO A 75 -8.49 -8.01 -16.18
N LEU A 76 -8.77 -8.75 -17.26
CA LEU A 76 -9.69 -9.91 -17.21
C LEU A 76 -9.17 -11.03 -16.30
N ASP A 77 -7.86 -11.28 -16.28
CA ASP A 77 -7.25 -12.29 -15.41
C ASP A 77 -7.34 -11.85 -13.94
N VAL A 78 -7.07 -10.57 -13.66
CA VAL A 78 -7.24 -9.99 -12.33
C VAL A 78 -8.69 -10.09 -11.86
N GLY A 79 -9.65 -9.63 -12.68
CA GLY A 79 -11.07 -9.67 -12.34
C GLY A 79 -11.58 -11.10 -12.11
N LEU A 80 -11.20 -12.05 -12.97
CA LEU A 80 -11.58 -13.46 -12.81
C LEU A 80 -10.97 -14.07 -11.53
N GLY A 81 -9.73 -13.72 -11.21
CA GLY A 81 -9.08 -14.13 -9.96
C GLY A 81 -9.81 -13.58 -8.73
N CYS A 82 -10.16 -12.29 -8.75
CA CYS A 82 -10.90 -11.65 -7.67
C CYS A 82 -12.32 -12.20 -7.48
N TYR A 83 -12.97 -12.61 -8.57
CA TYR A 83 -14.30 -13.24 -8.52
C TYR A 83 -14.24 -14.63 -7.89
N LYS A 84 -13.24 -15.44 -8.25
CA LYS A 84 -13.13 -16.84 -7.80
C LYS A 84 -12.59 -17.00 -6.39
N GLN A 85 -11.81 -16.03 -5.91
CA GLN A 85 -11.19 -16.09 -4.60
C GLN A 85 -12.12 -15.52 -3.54
N TYR A 86 -12.39 -16.30 -2.48
CA TYR A 86 -13.04 -15.79 -1.28
C TYR A 86 -11.97 -15.12 -0.39
N PHE A 87 -11.96 -13.79 -0.38
CA PHE A 87 -11.05 -13.04 0.49
C PHE A 87 -11.66 -12.90 1.89
N ALA A 88 -10.79 -12.81 2.89
CA ALA A 88 -11.19 -12.30 4.20
C ALA A 88 -11.67 -10.84 4.07
N GLN A 89 -12.41 -10.38 5.07
CA GLN A 89 -13.00 -9.04 5.12
C GLN A 89 -11.98 -7.94 4.75
N GLY A 90 -12.42 -6.91 4.00
CA GLY A 90 -11.56 -5.78 3.58
C GLY A 90 -11.25 -5.72 2.08
N GLN A 91 -11.64 -6.71 1.29
CA GLN A 91 -11.50 -6.72 -0.17
C GLN A 91 -12.85 -6.54 -0.86
N ALA A 92 -13.50 -5.38 -0.66
CA ALA A 92 -14.84 -5.08 -1.18
C ALA A 92 -14.92 -4.97 -2.73
N PHE A 93 -13.82 -5.25 -3.43
CA PHE A 93 -13.79 -5.37 -4.89
C PHE A 93 -13.83 -6.83 -5.37
N SER A 94 -14.08 -7.78 -4.48
CA SER A 94 -14.00 -9.23 -4.72
C SER A 94 -15.26 -9.95 -4.29
N GLY A 95 -15.57 -11.09 -4.93
CA GLY A 95 -16.70 -11.94 -4.57
C GLY A 95 -18.01 -11.69 -5.32
N SER A 96 -18.16 -10.56 -6.03
CA SER A 96 -19.23 -10.35 -7.01
C SER A 96 -18.67 -10.18 -8.43
N TRP A 97 -19.49 -10.54 -9.42
CA TRP A 97 -19.11 -10.39 -10.82
C TRP A 97 -19.07 -8.92 -11.23
N GLU A 98 -20.00 -8.11 -10.70
CA GLU A 98 -20.11 -6.68 -10.95
C GLU A 98 -18.86 -5.90 -10.50
N GLU A 99 -18.37 -6.17 -9.28
CA GLU A 99 -17.16 -5.52 -8.75
C GLU A 99 -15.91 -5.97 -9.53
N SER A 100 -15.85 -7.25 -9.88
CA SER A 100 -14.75 -7.82 -10.67
C SER A 100 -14.68 -7.19 -12.08
N LEU A 101 -15.83 -6.91 -12.70
CA LEU A 101 -15.90 -6.20 -13.98
C LEU A 101 -15.47 -4.73 -13.87
N ALA A 102 -15.64 -4.09 -12.71
CA ALA A 102 -15.19 -2.72 -12.51
C ALA A 102 -13.67 -2.57 -12.70
N ILE A 103 -12.88 -3.59 -12.35
CA ILE A 103 -11.42 -3.65 -12.57
C ILE A 103 -11.10 -3.60 -14.07
N VAL A 104 -11.85 -4.36 -14.88
CA VAL A 104 -11.67 -4.44 -16.34
C VAL A 104 -12.05 -3.13 -17.02
N ARG A 105 -13.10 -2.47 -16.54
CA ARG A 105 -13.58 -1.20 -17.12
C ARG A 105 -12.61 -0.05 -16.85
N ARG A 106 -12.03 0.02 -15.65
CA ARG A 106 -11.10 1.09 -15.25
C ARG A 106 -9.73 1.02 -15.91
N SER A 107 -9.37 -0.12 -16.48
CA SER A 107 -8.08 -0.36 -17.13
C SER A 107 -8.10 -0.12 -18.65
N ARG A 108 -9.27 0.21 -19.21
CA ARG A 108 -9.43 0.68 -20.59
C ARG A 108 -9.45 2.21 -20.59
N SER A 109 -8.27 2.82 -20.52
CA SER A 109 -8.02 4.26 -20.70
C SER A 109 -6.80 4.46 -21.58
#